data_AF-A0A7D5M4F3-F1
#
_entry.id   AF-A0A7D5M4F3-F1
#
_cell.length_a   1.000
_cell.length_b   1.000
_cell.length_c   1.000
_cell.angle_alpha   90.00
_cell.angle_beta   90.00
_cell.angle_gamma   90.00
#
_symmetry.space_group_name_H-M   'P 1'
#
loop_
_entity.id
_entity.type
_entity.pdbx_description
1 polymer ?
#
loop_
_entity_poly.entity_id
_entity_poly.type
_entity_poly.pdbx_seq_one_letter_code
_entity_poly.pdbx_strand_id
1 'polypeptide(L)'
;MAAKKKTGYIERFLKKADKAIDDGIKRADEALEDAVEFSEMAASQAKKTSDQLSKKALKEKEKIKSRGIKKINEGVTSAKKLTSNSEEDLQMLEKLGKLRKAGVLTEKEFQEKKKKILARI
;
A
#
# COMPACT_ATOMS: atom_id res chain seq x y z
N MET A 1 57.19 64.80 -13.60
CA MET A 1 55.80 64.67 -13.08
C MET A 1 55.07 63.37 -13.49
N ALA A 2 55.56 62.56 -14.43
CA ALA A 2 54.85 61.36 -14.92
C ALA A 2 54.83 60.17 -13.95
N ALA A 3 55.89 59.95 -13.16
CA ALA A 3 55.98 58.83 -12.22
C ALA A 3 54.93 58.91 -11.09
N LYS A 4 54.68 60.12 -10.54
CA LYS A 4 53.72 60.36 -9.45
C LYS A 4 52.26 60.10 -9.87
N LYS A 5 51.92 60.28 -11.16
CA LYS A 5 50.59 59.94 -11.73
C LYS A 5 50.35 58.44 -11.85
N LYS A 6 51.40 57.65 -12.16
CA LYS A 6 51.30 56.18 -12.27
C LYS A 6 51.10 55.50 -10.90
N THR A 7 51.76 56.00 -9.85
CA THR A 7 51.61 55.47 -8.48
C THR A 7 50.16 55.60 -7.96
N GLY A 8 49.50 56.73 -8.20
CA GLY A 8 48.11 56.93 -7.76
C GLY A 8 47.07 56.12 -8.55
N TYR A 9 47.37 55.71 -9.79
CA TYR A 9 46.48 54.84 -10.56
C TYR A 9 46.51 53.40 -10.03
N ILE A 10 47.70 52.90 -9.70
CA ILE A 10 47.89 51.56 -9.12
C ILE A 10 47.16 51.45 -7.78
N GLU A 11 47.28 52.45 -6.91
CA GLU A 11 46.59 52.47 -5.62
C GLU A 11 45.06 52.43 -5.78
N ARG A 12 44.50 53.18 -6.74
CA ARG A 12 43.06 53.15 -7.04
C ARG A 12 42.61 51.82 -7.62
N PHE A 13 43.45 51.17 -8.42
CA PHE A 13 43.16 49.85 -8.97
C PHE A 13 43.13 48.80 -7.86
N LEU A 14 44.12 48.80 -6.97
CA LEU A 14 44.18 47.87 -5.83
C LEU A 14 42.96 48.04 -4.92
N LYS A 15 42.59 49.28 -4.54
CA LYS A 15 41.38 49.53 -3.74
C LYS A 15 40.08 49.04 -4.41
N LYS A 16 40.00 49.10 -5.74
CA LYS A 16 38.84 48.57 -6.47
C LYS A 16 38.84 47.04 -6.49
N ALA A 17 40.01 46.41 -6.61
CA ALA A 17 40.15 44.97 -6.55
C ALA A 17 39.78 44.44 -5.16
N ASP A 18 40.28 45.06 -4.09
CA ASP A 18 39.94 44.70 -2.71
C ASP A 18 38.43 44.79 -2.48
N LYS A 19 37.81 45.91 -2.91
CA LYS A 19 36.34 46.06 -2.82
C LYS A 19 35.60 44.97 -3.61
N ALA A 20 36.07 44.63 -4.81
CA ALA A 20 35.43 43.59 -5.61
C ALA A 20 35.56 42.20 -4.98
N ILE A 21 36.68 41.93 -4.28
CA ILE A 21 36.89 40.71 -3.51
C ILE A 21 35.95 40.67 -2.32
N ASP A 22 35.85 41.74 -1.54
CA ASP A 22 34.95 41.84 -0.38
C ASP A 22 33.48 41.67 -0.78
N ASP A 23 33.05 42.34 -1.86
CA ASP A 23 31.70 42.20 -2.41
C ASP A 23 31.46 40.77 -2.94
N GLY A 24 32.50 40.12 -3.47
CA GLY A 24 32.46 38.73 -3.91
C GLY A 24 32.29 37.75 -2.74
N ILE A 25 33.01 37.98 -1.63
CA ILE A 25 32.90 37.18 -0.40
C ILE A 25 31.48 37.29 0.17
N LYS A 26 30.96 38.52 0.31
CA LYS A 26 29.58 38.74 0.82
C LYS A 26 28.53 38.01 -0.01
N ARG A 27 28.64 38.08 -1.34
CA ARG A 27 27.70 37.36 -2.23
C ARG A 27 27.82 35.85 -2.11
N ALA A 28 29.03 35.33 -1.88
CA ALA A 28 29.22 33.90 -1.65
C ALA A 28 28.60 33.47 -0.32
N ASP A 29 28.73 34.27 0.73
CA ASP A 29 28.11 34.01 2.04
C ASP A 29 26.58 34.01 1.93
N GLU A 30 26.00 35.04 1.30
CA GLU A 30 24.54 35.12 1.04
C GLU A 30 24.04 33.89 0.25
N ALA A 31 24.75 33.50 -0.82
CA ALA A 31 24.38 32.34 -1.62
C ALA A 31 24.46 31.02 -0.83
N LEU A 32 25.39 30.91 0.12
CA LEU A 32 25.50 29.74 0.99
C LEU A 32 24.36 29.70 2.01
N GLU A 33 23.99 30.83 2.61
CA GLU A 33 22.85 30.94 3.53
C GLU A 33 21.54 30.55 2.83
N ASP A 34 21.28 31.09 1.64
CA ASP A 34 20.13 30.75 0.82
C ASP A 34 20.11 29.24 0.48
N ALA A 35 21.27 28.67 0.14
CA ALA A 35 21.38 27.26 -0.18
C ALA A 35 21.09 26.36 1.04
N VAL A 36 21.56 26.74 2.23
CA VAL A 36 21.27 26.02 3.47
C VAL A 36 19.79 26.09 3.77
N GLU A 37 19.17 27.27 3.74
CA GLU A 37 17.75 27.43 4.02
C GLU A 37 16.90 26.60 3.04
N PHE A 38 17.19 26.67 1.74
CA PHE A 38 16.50 25.88 0.74
C PHE A 38 16.66 24.38 0.98
N SER A 39 17.86 23.93 1.35
CA SER A 39 18.11 22.52 1.66
C SER A 39 17.31 22.03 2.87
N GLU A 40 17.17 22.85 3.90
CA GLU A 40 16.39 22.54 5.09
C GLU A 40 14.88 22.48 4.79
N MET A 41 14.38 23.41 3.97
CA MET A 41 13.00 23.38 3.49
C MET A 41 12.72 22.12 2.68
N ALA A 42 13.61 21.78 1.74
CA ALA A 42 13.49 20.59 0.91
C ALA A 42 13.51 19.30 1.75
N ALA A 43 14.45 19.19 2.69
CA ALA A 43 14.52 18.06 3.61
C ALA A 43 13.27 17.93 4.48
N SER A 44 12.76 19.05 4.99
CA SER A 44 11.53 19.10 5.79
C SER A 44 10.30 18.68 4.98
N GLN A 45 10.20 19.11 3.72
CA GLN A 45 9.10 18.74 2.83
C GLN A 45 9.17 17.27 2.42
N ALA A 46 10.38 16.77 2.13
CA ALA A 46 10.62 15.36 1.84
C ALA A 46 10.20 14.48 3.03
N LYS A 47 10.61 14.87 4.25
CA LYS A 47 10.22 14.18 5.49
C LYS A 47 8.70 14.15 5.69
N LYS A 48 8.03 15.30 5.59
CA LYS A 48 6.56 15.40 5.70
C LYS A 48 5.86 14.51 4.68
N THR A 49 6.32 14.51 3.44
CA THR A 49 5.76 13.69 2.36
C THR A 49 5.96 12.20 2.65
N SER A 50 7.16 11.81 3.08
CA SER A 50 7.49 10.43 3.46
C SER A 50 6.59 9.92 4.60
N ASP A 51 6.40 10.72 5.64
CA ASP A 51 5.54 10.37 6.78
C ASP A 51 4.08 10.18 6.35
N GLN A 52 3.58 11.04 5.45
CA GLN A 52 2.23 10.93 4.90
C GLN A 52 2.05 9.67 4.05
N LEU A 53 3.02 9.37 3.18
CA LEU A 53 3.00 8.14 2.37
C LEU A 53 3.03 6.90 3.25
N SER A 54 3.89 6.88 4.26
CA SER A 54 3.99 5.79 5.23
C SER A 54 2.66 5.55 5.96
N LYS A 55 2.00 6.61 6.43
CA LYS A 55 0.68 6.53 7.07
C LYS A 55 -0.40 5.99 6.11
N LYS A 56 -0.39 6.40 4.84
CA LYS A 56 -1.32 5.88 3.82
C LYS A 56 -1.08 4.39 3.57
N ALA A 57 0.18 3.98 3.38
CA ALA A 57 0.56 2.60 3.15
C ALA A 57 0.13 1.68 4.31
N LEU A 58 0.34 2.10 5.56
CA LEU A 58 -0.12 1.35 6.74
C LEU A 58 -1.64 1.17 6.76
N LYS A 59 -2.41 2.23 6.48
CA LYS A 59 -3.88 2.15 6.41
C LYS A 59 -4.35 1.21 5.30
N GLU A 60 -3.69 1.25 4.14
CA GLU A 60 -4.03 0.40 3.01
C GLU A 60 -3.68 -1.07 3.27
N LYS A 61 -2.53 -1.35 3.89
CA LYS A 61 -2.15 -2.68 4.35
C LYS A 61 -3.22 -3.29 5.26
N GLU A 62 -3.69 -2.57 6.27
CA GLU A 62 -4.73 -3.06 7.18
C GLU A 62 -6.07 -3.30 6.46
N LYS A 63 -6.44 -2.44 5.50
CA LYS A 63 -7.62 -2.65 4.64
C LYS A 63 -7.48 -3.90 3.76
N ILE A 64 -6.32 -4.14 3.17
CA ILE A 64 -6.07 -5.32 2.35
C ILE A 64 -6.12 -6.58 3.23
N LYS A 65 -5.46 -6.56 4.39
CA LYS A 65 -5.45 -7.70 5.33
C LYS A 65 -6.86 -8.06 5.79
N SER A 66 -7.65 -7.07 6.23
CA SER A 66 -9.03 -7.30 6.67
C SER A 66 -9.93 -7.81 5.54
N ARG A 67 -9.83 -7.25 4.33
CA ARG A 67 -10.56 -7.75 3.14
C ARG A 67 -10.13 -9.18 2.77
N GLY A 68 -8.84 -9.47 2.83
CA GLY A 68 -8.30 -10.79 2.56
C GLY A 68 -8.85 -11.84 3.53
N ILE A 69 -8.78 -11.57 4.83
CA ILE A 69 -9.34 -12.44 5.87
C ILE A 69 -10.85 -12.63 5.64
N LYS A 70 -11.60 -11.56 5.34
CA LYS A 70 -13.04 -11.65 5.08
C LYS A 70 -13.35 -12.58 3.90
N LYS A 71 -12.67 -12.41 2.77
CA LYS A 71 -12.86 -13.27 1.58
C LYS A 71 -12.48 -14.73 1.85
N ILE A 72 -11.40 -14.97 2.58
CA ILE A 72 -11.01 -16.32 2.99
C ILE A 72 -12.11 -16.95 3.84
N ASN A 73 -12.61 -16.23 4.84
CA ASN A 73 -13.68 -16.72 5.71
C ASN A 73 -15.00 -16.99 4.95
N GLU A 74 -15.37 -16.10 4.03
CA GLU A 74 -16.53 -16.30 3.14
C GLU A 74 -16.36 -17.57 2.28
N GLY A 75 -15.17 -17.77 1.69
CA GLY A 75 -14.84 -18.97 0.91
C GLY A 75 -14.87 -20.24 1.75
N VAL A 76 -14.25 -20.24 2.94
CA VAL A 76 -14.25 -21.37 3.88
C VAL A 76 -15.67 -21.69 4.33
N THR A 77 -16.48 -20.67 4.65
CA THR A 77 -17.88 -20.88 5.08
C THR A 77 -18.72 -21.47 3.96
N SER A 78 -18.54 -20.99 2.72
CA SER A 78 -19.23 -21.52 1.55
C SER A 78 -18.84 -22.97 1.28
N ALA A 79 -17.54 -23.29 1.34
CA ALA A 79 -17.05 -24.66 1.20
C ALA A 79 -17.57 -25.58 2.31
N LYS A 80 -17.58 -25.10 3.56
CA LYS A 80 -18.14 -25.84 4.70
C LYS A 80 -19.63 -26.14 4.48
N LYS A 81 -20.41 -25.17 4.02
CA LYS A 81 -21.82 -25.37 3.70
C LYS A 81 -22.04 -26.44 2.62
N LEU A 82 -21.22 -26.44 1.57
CA LEU A 82 -21.29 -27.46 0.51
C LEU A 82 -20.99 -28.87 1.05
N THR A 83 -19.96 -29.01 1.88
CA THR A 83 -19.60 -30.31 2.49
C THR A 83 -20.67 -30.80 3.47
N SER A 84 -21.21 -29.93 4.33
CA SER A 84 -22.30 -30.30 5.25
C SER A 84 -23.58 -30.71 4.52
N ASN A 85 -23.95 -30.01 3.44
CA ASN A 85 -25.10 -30.40 2.63
C ASN A 85 -24.91 -31.79 2.00
N SER A 86 -23.70 -32.10 1.52
CA SER A 86 -23.38 -33.41 0.97
C SER A 86 -23.46 -34.52 2.02
N GLU A 87 -22.98 -34.28 3.24
CA GLU A 87 -23.11 -35.21 4.37
C GLU A 87 -24.59 -35.45 4.74
N GLU A 88 -25.41 -34.41 4.78
CA GLU A 88 -26.85 -34.53 5.05
C GLU A 88 -27.57 -35.33 3.97
N ASP A 89 -27.25 -35.10 2.70
CA ASP A 89 -27.83 -35.84 1.57
C ASP A 89 -27.41 -37.33 1.59
N LEU A 90 -26.17 -37.64 1.97
CA LEU A 90 -25.71 -39.02 2.18
C LEU A 90 -26.47 -39.71 3.33
N GLN A 91 -26.69 -39.01 4.46
CA GLN A 91 -27.50 -39.55 5.56
C GLN A 91 -28.96 -39.77 5.15
N MET A 92 -29.53 -38.88 4.32
CA MET A 92 -30.88 -39.05 3.77
C MET A 92 -30.96 -40.29 2.88
N LEU A 93 -29.95 -40.56 2.05
CA LEU A 93 -29.88 -41.77 1.23
C LEU A 93 -29.82 -43.04 2.10
N GLU A 94 -29.05 -43.02 3.19
CA GLU A 94 -28.97 -44.15 4.12
C GLU A 94 -30.33 -44.45 4.77
N LYS A 95 -31.03 -43.41 5.26
CA LYS A 95 -32.38 -43.53 5.85
C LYS A 95 -33.38 -44.02 4.80
N LEU A 96 -33.32 -43.53 3.57
CA LEU A 96 -34.18 -43.96 2.47
C LEU A 96 -34.00 -45.46 2.17
N GLY A 97 -32.76 -45.95 2.19
CA GLY A 97 -32.45 -47.37 2.02
C GLY A 97 -33.01 -48.25 3.15
N LYS A 98 -32.96 -47.76 4.41
CA LYS A 98 -33.56 -48.45 5.57
C LYS A 98 -35.08 -48.56 5.44
N LEU A 99 -35.75 -47.50 5.00
CA LEU A 99 -37.22 -47.51 4.78
C LEU A 99 -37.66 -48.47 3.69
N ARG A 100 -36.88 -48.60 2.60
CA ARG A 100 -37.11 -49.60 1.56
C ARG A 100 -36.99 -51.02 2.10
N LYS A 101 -35.93 -51.30 2.88
CA LYS A 101 -35.71 -52.61 3.51
C LYS A 101 -36.81 -52.97 4.52
N ALA A 102 -37.36 -51.97 5.21
CA ALA A 102 -38.47 -52.13 6.14
C ALA A 102 -39.85 -52.31 5.46
N GLY A 103 -39.90 -52.27 4.11
CA GLY A 103 -41.15 -52.42 3.35
C GLY A 103 -42.10 -51.22 3.41
N VAL A 104 -41.64 -50.08 3.95
CA VAL A 104 -42.44 -48.86 4.11
C VAL A 104 -42.55 -48.07 2.80
N LEU A 105 -41.58 -48.23 1.89
CA LEU A 105 -41.55 -47.59 0.57
C LEU A 105 -41.63 -48.62 -0.54
N THR A 106 -42.39 -48.31 -1.58
CA THR A 106 -42.36 -49.07 -2.83
C THR A 106 -41.08 -48.75 -3.63
N GLU A 107 -40.63 -49.67 -4.48
CA GLU A 107 -39.41 -49.48 -5.28
C GLU A 107 -39.50 -48.23 -6.18
N LYS A 108 -40.70 -47.90 -6.70
CA LYS A 108 -40.93 -46.70 -7.51
C LYS A 108 -40.70 -45.42 -6.70
N GLU A 109 -41.28 -45.32 -5.50
CA GLU A 109 -41.11 -44.17 -4.62
C GLU A 109 -39.67 -44.02 -4.12
N PHE A 110 -38.99 -45.14 -3.87
CA PHE A 110 -37.57 -45.15 -3.52
C PHE A 110 -36.71 -44.56 -4.64
N GLN A 111 -36.91 -45.00 -5.88
CA GLN A 111 -36.11 -44.53 -7.03
C GLN A 111 -36.33 -43.05 -7.32
N GLU A 112 -37.58 -42.57 -7.26
CA GLU A 112 -37.86 -41.15 -7.45
C GLU A 112 -37.19 -40.27 -6.39
N LYS A 113 -37.26 -40.66 -5.11
CA LYS A 113 -36.63 -39.91 -4.01
C LYS A 113 -35.11 -39.98 -4.06
N LYS A 114 -34.54 -41.15 -4.39
CA LYS A 114 -33.10 -41.33 -4.60
C LYS A 114 -32.58 -40.42 -5.71
N LYS A 115 -33.26 -40.38 -6.86
CA LYS A 115 -32.88 -39.52 -7.98
C LYS A 115 -32.90 -38.04 -7.61
N LYS A 116 -33.89 -37.58 -6.83
CA LYS A 116 -33.98 -36.20 -6.35
C LYS A 116 -32.84 -35.81 -5.41
N ILE A 117 -32.41 -36.70 -4.52
CA ILE A 117 -31.29 -36.44 -3.60
C ILE A 117 -29.96 -36.47 -4.34
N LEU A 118 -29.75 -37.46 -5.22
CA LEU A 118 -28.54 -37.54 -6.03
C LEU A 118 -28.37 -36.37 -7.02
N ALA A 119 -29.45 -35.70 -7.41
CA ALA A 119 -29.38 -34.50 -8.24
C ALA A 119 -28.92 -33.24 -7.48
N ARG A 120 -28.84 -33.28 -6.14
CA ARG A 120 -28.39 -32.17 -5.28
C ARG A 120 -26.91 -32.28 -4.88
N ILE A 121 -26.32 -33.45 -5.10
CA ILE A 121 -24.90 -33.76 -4.87
C ILE A 121 -24.16 -33.63 -6.21
#